data_AF-A0A1G6IK17-F1
#
_entry.id   AF-A0A1G6IK17-F1
#
_cell.length_a   1.000
_cell.length_b   1.000
_cell.length_c   1.000
_cell.angle_alpha   90.00
_cell.angle_beta   90.00
_cell.angle_gamma   90.00
#
_symmetry.space_group_name_H-M   'P 1'
#
loop_
_entity.id
_entity.type
_entity.pdbx_description
1 polymer ?
#
loop_
_entity_poly.entity_id
_entity_poly.type
_entity_poly.pdbx_seq_one_letter_code
_entity_poly.pdbx_strand_id
1 'polypeptide(L)' 'MSEQRPLLRVVRGEPTDEELAALTVVVAALAQGGRPRRRPVPVGAWASHGDAHRPPVRPGPGGWRASGRFA' A
#
# COMPACT_ATOMS: atom_id res chain seq x y z
N MET A 1 27.14 11.92 -19.55
CA MET A 1 26.46 10.65 -19.84
C MET A 1 26.47 9.83 -18.57
N SER A 2 25.31 9.63 -17.93
CA SER A 2 25.23 8.80 -16.73
C SER A 2 25.38 7.35 -17.15
N GLU A 3 26.46 6.68 -16.73
CA GLU A 3 26.61 5.25 -16.95
C GLU A 3 25.53 4.51 -16.14
N GLN A 4 24.57 3.90 -16.83
CA GLN A 4 23.57 3.05 -16.21
C GLN A 4 24.25 1.74 -15.81
N ARG A 5 24.40 1.54 -14.51
CA ARG A 5 24.88 0.26 -13.97
C ARG A 5 23.87 -0.85 -14.30
N PRO A 6 24.34 -2.03 -14.76
CA PRO A 6 23.45 -3.13 -15.10
C PRO A 6 22.73 -3.67 -13.86
N LEU A 7 21.46 -4.06 -14.03
CA LEU A 7 20.62 -4.59 -12.95
C LEU A 7 21.12 -5.94 -12.43
N LEU A 8 21.66 -6.78 -13.31
CA LEU A 8 22.20 -8.11 -13.04
C LEU A 8 23.35 -8.42 -14.02
N ARG A 9 24.32 -9.22 -13.57
CA ARG A 9 25.49 -9.64 -14.37
C ARG A 9 25.72 -11.13 -14.18
N VAL A 10 25.78 -11.88 -15.28
CA VAL A 10 26.19 -13.29 -15.28
C VAL A 10 27.72 -13.35 -15.14
N VAL A 11 28.20 -13.95 -14.05
CA VAL A 11 29.66 -14.07 -13.79
C VAL A 11 30.20 -15.42 -14.26
N ARG A 12 29.33 -16.44 -14.39
CA ARG A 12 29.68 -17.79 -14.81
C ARG A 12 28.44 -18.49 -15.38
N GLY A 13 28.64 -19.37 -16.36
CA GLY A 13 27.60 -20.17 -17.01
C GLY A 13 27.02 -19.48 -18.24
N GLU A 14 26.29 -20.24 -19.04
CA GLU A 14 25.55 -19.77 -20.22
C GLU A 14 24.06 -20.08 -19.99
N PRO A 15 23.31 -19.20 -19.31
CA PRO A 15 21.89 -19.41 -19.08
C PRO A 15 21.14 -19.34 -20.40
N THR A 16 20.04 -20.09 -20.52
CA THR A 16 19.15 -19.89 -21.67
C THR A 16 18.41 -18.55 -21.56
N ASP A 17 17.85 -18.09 -22.67
CA ASP A 17 17.05 -16.86 -22.72
C ASP A 17 15.88 -16.92 -21.71
N GLU A 18 15.27 -18.09 -21.55
CA GLU A 18 14.18 -18.32 -20.61
C GLU A 18 14.63 -18.19 -19.15
N GLU A 19 15.79 -18.75 -18.80
CA GLU A 19 16.33 -18.68 -17.44
C GLU A 19 16.70 -17.23 -17.06
N LEU A 20 17.31 -16.50 -18.00
CA LEU A 20 17.66 -15.09 -17.81
C LEU A 20 16.41 -14.22 -17.67
N ALA A 21 15.37 -14.47 -18.47
CA ALA A 21 14.09 -13.79 -18.38
C ALA A 21 13.41 -14.07 -17.03
N ALA A 22 13.36 -15.33 -16.59
CA ALA A 22 12.77 -15.71 -15.32
C ALA A 22 13.45 -15.00 -14.14
N LEU A 23 14.79 -14.98 -14.12
CA LEU A 23 15.54 -14.29 -13.07
C LEU A 23 15.27 -12.77 -13.08
N THR A 24 15.21 -12.16 -14.27
CA THR A 24 14.91 -10.73 -14.41
C THR A 24 13.54 -10.38 -13.83
N VAL A 25 12.52 -11.19 -14.11
CA VAL A 25 11.16 -11.00 -13.59
C VAL A 25 11.14 -11.08 -12.06
N VAL A 26 11.83 -12.06 -11.48
CA VAL A 26 11.92 -12.20 -10.02
C VAL A 26 12.60 -11.00 -9.39
N VAL A 27 13.74 -10.55 -9.91
CA VAL A 27 14.46 -9.37 -9.40
C VAL A 27 13.60 -8.12 -9.51
N ALA A 28 12.91 -7.92 -10.64
CA ALA A 28 12.00 -6.80 -10.82
C ALA A 28 10.86 -6.84 -9.80
N ALA A 29 10.22 -8.00 -9.59
CA ALA A 29 9.13 -8.17 -8.62
C ALA A 29 9.59 -7.86 -7.19
N LEU A 30 10.78 -8.34 -6.79
CA LEU A 30 11.36 -8.03 -5.48
C LEU A 30 11.66 -6.54 -5.33
N ALA A 31 12.19 -5.89 -6.38
CA ALA A 31 12.42 -4.43 -6.38
C ALA A 31 11.12 -3.62 -6.26
N GLN A 32 9.98 -4.16 -6.74
CA GLN A 32 8.65 -3.54 -6.59
C GLN A 32 8.02 -3.79 -5.20
N GLY A 33 8.57 -4.68 -4.37
CA GLY A 33 7.97 -5.18 -3.12
C GLY A 33 7.83 -4.19 -1.96
N GLY A 34 7.88 -2.88 -2.21
CA GLY A 34 8.07 -1.85 -1.19
C GLY A 34 6.95 -0.83 -1.02
N ARG A 35 5.79 -0.95 -1.69
CA ARG A 35 4.66 -0.06 -1.38
C ARG A 35 3.65 -0.82 -0.53
N PRO A 36 3.70 -0.73 0.81
CA PRO A 36 2.61 -1.22 1.63
C PRO A 36 1.35 -0.59 1.05
N ARG A 37 0.34 -1.41 0.76
CA ARG A 37 -1.00 -0.89 0.47
C ARG A 37 -1.29 0.03 1.65
N ARG A 38 -1.31 1.35 1.39
CA ARG A 38 -1.74 2.32 2.40
C ARG A 38 -3.19 1.93 2.65
N ARG A 39 -3.42 1.14 3.70
CA ARG A 39 -4.74 1.05 4.30
C ARG A 39 -5.11 2.51 4.56
N PRO A 40 -6.30 2.96 4.13
CA PRO A 40 -6.77 4.28 4.51
C PRO A 40 -6.57 4.38 6.02
N VAL A 41 -5.70 5.29 6.46
CA VAL A 41 -5.57 5.59 7.88
C VAL A 41 -6.98 6.01 8.26
N PRO A 42 -7.68 5.30 9.17
CA PRO A 42 -8.98 5.76 9.61
C PRO A 42 -8.75 7.18 10.12
N VAL A 43 -9.30 8.17 9.43
CA VAL A 43 -9.34 9.52 9.99
C VAL A 43 -10.02 9.35 11.34
N GLY A 44 -9.30 9.68 12.42
CA GLY A 44 -9.91 9.67 13.74
C GLY A 44 -11.22 10.43 13.65
N ALA A 45 -12.25 9.97 14.37
CA ALA A 45 -13.61 10.49 14.24
C ALA A 45 -13.68 12.02 14.13
N TRP A 46 -12.80 12.73 14.84
CA TRP A 46 -12.52 14.16 14.78
C TRP A 46 -12.42 14.82 13.39
N ALA A 47 -12.02 14.10 12.34
CA ALA A 47 -11.95 14.62 10.97
C ALA A 47 -12.97 13.95 10.02
N SER A 48 -14.03 13.37 10.58
CA SER A 48 -15.10 12.78 9.77
C SER A 48 -15.96 13.88 9.14
N HIS A 49 -16.05 13.90 7.81
CA HIS A 49 -17.00 14.78 7.12
C HIS A 49 -18.46 14.45 7.44
N GLY A 50 -18.73 13.25 7.97
CA GLY A 50 -20.06 12.85 8.45
C GLY A 50 -20.52 13.63 9.68
N ASP A 51 -19.60 14.25 10.43
CA ASP A 51 -19.95 15.09 11.58
C ASP A 51 -20.53 16.46 11.14
N ALA A 52 -20.14 16.95 9.95
CA ALA A 52 -20.67 18.19 9.35
C ALA A 52 -22.20 18.14 9.06
N HIS A 53 -22.80 16.95 9.13
CA HIS A 53 -24.23 16.76 8.97
C HIS A 53 -24.77 15.98 10.17
N ARG A 54 -25.73 16.55 10.92
CA ARG A 54 -26.34 15.85 12.07
C ARG A 54 -27.06 14.58 11.62
N PRO A 55 -26.60 13.37 11.99
CA PRO A 55 -27.32 12.14 11.71
C PRO A 55 -28.27 11.79 12.87
N PRO A 56 -29.33 11.00 12.63
CA PRO A 56 -30.15 10.46 13.70
C PRO A 56 -29.34 9.49 14.56
N VAL A 57 -29.47 9.63 15.89
CA VAL A 57 -28.84 8.74 16.86
C VAL A 57 -29.55 7.38 16.83
N ARG A 58 -28.84 6.31 16.49
CA ARG A 58 -29.39 4.95 16.47
C ARG A 58 -29.05 4.21 17.77
N PRO A 59 -30.03 3.62 18.47
CA PRO A 59 -29.75 2.75 19.62
C PRO A 59 -29.06 1.46 19.14
N GLY A 60 -28.02 1.03 19.85
CA GLY A 60 -27.31 -0.21 19.54
C GLY A 60 -25.84 -0.19 19.97
N PRO A 61 -25.13 -1.32 19.82
CA PRO A 61 -23.71 -1.41 20.14
C PRO A 61 -22.90 -0.31 19.44
N GLY A 62 -22.16 0.49 20.22
CA GLY A 62 -21.38 1.63 19.72
C GLY A 62 -22.13 2.97 19.67
N GLY A 63 -23.45 3.01 19.87
CA GLY A 63 -24.25 4.25 19.84
C GLY A 63 -23.83 5.28 20.90
N TRP A 64 -23.52 4.83 22.12
CA TRP A 64 -22.99 5.67 23.20
C TRP A 64 -21.61 6.28 22.90
N ARG A 65 -20.79 5.62 22.09
CA ARG A 65 -19.48 6.18 21.69
C ARG A 65 -19.63 7.22 20.59
N ALA A 66 -20.71 7.15 19.81
CA ALA A 66 -21.02 8.10 18.75
C ALA A 66 -21.67 9.39 19.27
N SER A 67 -22.28 9.40 20.47
CA SER A 67 -22.93 10.59 21.03
C SER A 67 -21.96 11.71 21.44
N GLY A 68 -20.67 11.40 21.59
CA GLY A 68 -19.61 12.38 21.91
C GLY A 68 -18.78 12.82 20.70
N ARG A 69 -19.16 12.46 19.47
CA ARG A 69 -18.54 13.04 18.27
C ARG A 69 -18.98 14.50 18.17
N PHE A 70 -18.01 15.40 18.02
CA PHE A 70 -18.28 16.83 17.83
C PHE A 70 -18.99 17.00 16.49
N ALA A 71 -20.06 17.82 16.46
CA ALA A 71 -20.74 18.25 15.24
C ALA A 71 -19.84 19.20 14.42
#